data_AF-A0A162YPL4-F1
#
_entry.id   AF-A0A162YPL4-F1
#
_cell.length_a   1.000
_cell.length_b   1.000
_cell.length_c   1.000
_cell.angle_alpha   90.00
_cell.angle_beta   90.00
_cell.angle_gamma   90.00
#
_symmetry.space_group_name_H-M   'P 1'
#
loop_
_entity.id
_entity.type
_entity.pdbx_description
1 polymer ?
#
loop_
_entity_poly.entity_id
_entity_poly.type
_entity_poly.pdbx_seq_one_letter_code
_entity_poly.pdbx_strand_id
1 'polypeptide(L)'
;MVKFLGPEYRVSPPLHVQCISNAPLDDRLSALRAALAAGADPNELGGWKNPGTCRPLHYAIDDSAQHDYRQLKLNFPVVEALLEAGADPRLPDLRPGRRSPIQELEGWFEAYESGHAGWCAEDLEMCPFYEKALRAMKKVAKELDGMLKRLVSDYGIFC
;
A
#
# COMPACT_ATOMS: atom_id res chain seq x y z
N MET A 1 -22.53 -13.42 -1.23
CA MET A 1 -21.69 -14.60 -0.93
C MET A 1 -20.45 -14.49 -1.81
N VAL A 2 -19.33 -14.03 -1.25
CA VAL A 2 -18.07 -13.93 -2.01
C VAL A 2 -17.58 -15.36 -2.21
N LYS A 3 -17.51 -15.81 -3.48
CA LYS A 3 -16.96 -17.12 -3.82
C LYS A 3 -15.46 -17.07 -3.53
N PHE A 4 -15.01 -17.80 -2.51
CA PHE A 4 -13.59 -18.08 -2.34
C PHE A 4 -13.14 -18.95 -3.52
N LEU A 5 -12.31 -18.37 -4.38
CA LEU A 5 -11.71 -19.07 -5.52
C LEU A 5 -10.64 -20.04 -5.02
N GLY A 6 -10.50 -21.19 -5.69
CA GLY A 6 -9.65 -22.31 -5.26
C GLY A 6 -8.15 -22.00 -5.14
N PRO A 7 -7.33 -22.93 -4.60
CA PRO A 7 -5.90 -22.76 -4.36
C PRO A 7 -5.08 -22.38 -5.61
N GLU A 8 -5.57 -22.69 -6.80
CA GLU A 8 -5.02 -22.30 -8.10
C GLU A 8 -5.04 -20.78 -8.38
N TYR A 9 -5.76 -19.98 -7.58
CA TYR A 9 -5.80 -18.51 -7.65
C TYR A 9 -4.86 -17.81 -6.66
N ARG A 10 -3.98 -18.54 -5.96
CA ARG A 10 -2.93 -17.96 -5.09
C ARG A 10 -1.72 -17.45 -5.88
N VAL A 11 -1.92 -16.96 -7.09
CA VAL A 11 -0.87 -16.25 -7.82
C VAL A 11 -0.88 -14.83 -7.30
N SER A 12 -0.06 -14.56 -6.28
CA SER A 12 0.16 -13.17 -5.87
C SER A 12 0.87 -12.45 -7.01
N PRO A 13 0.30 -11.35 -7.53
CA PRO A 13 1.00 -10.56 -8.54
C PRO A 13 2.38 -10.15 -8.01
N PRO A 14 3.37 -10.00 -8.90
CA PRO A 14 4.76 -9.87 -8.50
C PRO A 14 4.99 -8.69 -7.54
N LEU A 15 4.23 -7.61 -7.67
CA LEU A 15 4.31 -6.44 -6.78
C LEU A 15 3.88 -6.76 -5.35
N HIS A 16 2.79 -7.50 -5.16
CA HIS A 16 2.28 -7.86 -3.82
C HIS A 16 3.29 -8.73 -3.05
N VAL A 17 3.95 -9.67 -3.73
CA VAL A 17 4.98 -10.52 -3.12
C VAL A 17 6.15 -9.69 -2.62
N GLN A 18 6.64 -8.73 -3.43
CA GLN A 18 7.77 -7.91 -3.02
C GLN A 18 7.43 -6.98 -1.85
N CYS A 19 6.16 -6.67 -1.62
CA CYS A 19 5.74 -5.90 -0.46
C CYS A 19 5.91 -6.69 0.85
N ILE A 20 5.75 -8.02 0.83
CA ILE A 20 5.73 -8.90 2.02
C ILE A 20 6.91 -9.89 2.12
N SER A 21 7.86 -9.79 1.20
CA SER A 21 9.02 -10.67 1.15
C SER A 21 10.03 -10.31 2.24
N ASN A 22 10.64 -11.34 2.83
CA ASN A 22 11.80 -11.21 3.75
C ASN A 22 13.15 -11.19 3.01
N ALA A 23 13.15 -11.19 1.67
CA ALA A 23 14.38 -11.04 0.90
C ALA A 23 15.04 -9.68 1.18
N PRO A 24 16.36 -9.53 0.94
CA PRO A 24 17.04 -8.25 1.05
C PRO A 24 16.31 -7.14 0.29
N LEU A 25 16.31 -5.93 0.85
CA LEU A 25 15.58 -4.79 0.30
C LEU A 25 15.97 -4.50 -1.17
N ASP A 26 17.26 -4.59 -1.49
CA ASP A 26 17.77 -4.35 -2.86
C ASP A 26 17.25 -5.38 -3.86
N ASP A 27 17.14 -6.65 -3.46
CA ASP A 27 16.58 -7.71 -4.30
C ASP A 27 15.08 -7.48 -4.54
N ARG A 28 14.35 -7.09 -3.48
CA ARG A 28 12.93 -6.76 -3.55
C ARG A 28 12.67 -5.57 -4.47
N LEU A 29 13.46 -4.50 -4.33
CA LEU A 29 13.35 -3.32 -5.19
C LEU A 29 13.71 -3.63 -6.65
N SER A 30 14.73 -4.46 -6.87
CA SER A 30 15.12 -4.91 -8.22
C SER A 30 14.00 -5.71 -8.89
N ALA A 31 13.41 -6.67 -8.16
CA ALA A 31 12.27 -7.46 -8.65
C ALA A 31 11.02 -6.59 -8.88
N LEU A 32 10.75 -5.65 -7.98
CA LEU A 32 9.62 -4.73 -8.09
C LEU A 32 9.76 -3.84 -9.33
N ARG A 33 10.94 -3.25 -9.55
CA ARG A 33 11.22 -2.44 -10.75
C ARG A 33 11.13 -3.26 -12.03
N ALA A 34 11.62 -4.50 -12.03
CA ALA A 34 11.51 -5.39 -13.18
C ALA A 34 10.04 -5.72 -13.51
N ALA A 35 9.22 -5.97 -12.49
CA ALA A 35 7.79 -6.22 -12.66
C ALA A 35 7.05 -4.99 -13.22
N LEU A 36 7.33 -3.80 -12.69
CA LEU A 36 6.77 -2.54 -13.21
C LEU A 36 7.19 -2.30 -14.66
N ALA A 37 8.46 -2.54 -15.00
CA ALA A 37 8.96 -2.42 -16.37
C ALA A 37 8.32 -3.43 -17.33
N ALA A 38 7.89 -4.58 -16.83
CA ALA A 38 7.12 -5.57 -17.58
C ALA A 38 5.62 -5.24 -17.71
N GLY A 39 5.18 -4.10 -17.15
CA GLY A 39 3.79 -3.63 -17.23
C GLY A 39 2.88 -4.11 -16.09
N ALA A 40 3.44 -4.57 -14.97
CA ALA A 40 2.63 -4.87 -13.78
C ALA A 40 1.91 -3.61 -13.29
N ASP A 41 0.60 -3.72 -13.03
CA ASP A 41 -0.20 -2.59 -12.56
C ASP A 41 0.01 -2.38 -11.05
N PRO A 42 0.54 -1.21 -10.60
CA PRO A 42 0.75 -0.92 -9.19
C PRO A 42 -0.55 -0.77 -8.39
N ASN A 43 -1.70 -0.71 -9.08
CA ASN A 43 -3.02 -0.71 -8.47
C ASN A 43 -3.70 -2.08 -8.53
N GLU A 44 -3.08 -3.12 -9.07
CA GLU A 44 -3.74 -4.42 -9.24
C GLU A 44 -4.24 -4.99 -7.91
N LEU A 45 -5.49 -5.48 -7.89
CA LEU A 45 -6.00 -6.20 -6.74
C LEU A 45 -5.43 -7.62 -6.73
N GLY A 46 -4.88 -8.04 -5.60
CA GLY A 46 -4.21 -9.33 -5.51
C GLY A 46 -3.78 -9.66 -4.10
N GLY A 47 -2.78 -10.52 -4.00
CA GLY A 47 -2.11 -10.83 -2.73
C GLY A 47 -2.34 -12.25 -2.22
N TRP A 48 -1.52 -12.61 -1.23
CA TRP A 48 -1.40 -13.99 -0.74
C TRP A 48 -2.41 -14.30 0.37
N LYS A 49 -2.47 -13.41 1.37
CA LYS A 49 -3.31 -13.59 2.58
C LYS A 49 -4.79 -13.34 2.30
N ASN A 50 -5.10 -12.37 1.43
CA ASN A 50 -6.46 -12.04 1.02
C ASN A 50 -6.50 -11.85 -0.51
N PRO A 51 -6.54 -12.96 -1.28
CA PRO A 51 -6.47 -12.89 -2.73
C PRO A 51 -7.54 -11.98 -3.32
N GLY A 52 -7.10 -11.02 -4.13
CA GLY A 52 -7.97 -10.12 -4.86
C GLY A 52 -8.61 -9.02 -4.01
N THR A 53 -8.21 -8.81 -2.75
CA THR A 53 -8.81 -7.74 -1.93
C THR A 53 -7.93 -6.52 -1.78
N CYS A 54 -6.62 -6.68 -1.71
CA CYS A 54 -5.70 -5.60 -1.38
C CYS A 54 -4.79 -5.26 -2.56
N ARG A 55 -4.29 -4.02 -2.58
CA ARG A 55 -3.35 -3.52 -3.60
C ARG A 55 -1.92 -3.59 -3.08
N PRO A 56 -0.89 -3.51 -3.94
CA PRO A 56 0.51 -3.51 -3.48
C PRO A 56 0.77 -2.51 -2.36
N LEU A 57 0.20 -1.30 -2.46
CA LEU A 57 0.41 -0.26 -1.46
C LEU A 57 -0.19 -0.59 -0.09
N HIS A 58 -1.30 -1.37 -0.03
CA HIS A 58 -1.81 -1.90 1.24
C HIS A 58 -0.79 -2.86 1.85
N TYR A 59 -0.25 -3.79 1.07
CA TYR A 59 0.72 -4.77 1.56
C TYR A 59 2.06 -4.16 1.99
N ALA A 60 2.46 -3.04 1.39
CA ALA A 60 3.70 -2.35 1.74
C ALA A 60 3.66 -1.75 3.16
N ILE A 61 2.47 -1.49 3.71
CA ILE A 61 2.26 -0.90 5.05
C ILE A 61 1.56 -1.84 6.05
N ASP A 62 1.16 -3.03 5.62
CA ASP A 62 0.36 -3.97 6.43
C ASP A 62 1.25 -4.78 7.40
N ASP A 63 1.16 -4.47 8.69
CA ASP A 63 1.83 -5.20 9.77
C ASP A 63 1.35 -6.64 9.91
N SER A 64 0.06 -6.90 9.74
CA SER A 64 -0.54 -8.24 9.76
C SER A 64 -0.06 -9.11 8.60
N ALA A 65 0.40 -8.48 7.50
CA ALA A 65 0.95 -9.18 6.36
C ALA A 65 2.42 -9.59 6.55
N GLN A 66 3.19 -8.85 7.33
CA GLN A 66 4.61 -9.13 7.60
C GLN A 66 4.76 -10.10 8.77
N HIS A 67 5.75 -10.98 8.68
CA HIS A 67 6.13 -11.83 9.82
C HIS A 67 7.24 -11.21 10.68
N ASP A 68 7.85 -10.11 10.21
CA ASP A 68 8.97 -9.43 10.86
C ASP A 68 8.81 -7.90 10.77
N TYR A 69 8.58 -7.26 11.92
CA TYR A 69 8.49 -5.80 12.06
C TYR A 69 9.75 -5.07 11.56
N ARG A 70 10.92 -5.72 11.64
CA ARG A 70 12.17 -5.15 11.14
C ARG A 70 12.14 -4.98 9.63
N GLN A 71 11.50 -5.90 8.92
CA GLN A 71 11.35 -5.82 7.46
C GLN A 71 10.34 -4.73 7.08
N LEU A 72 9.23 -4.62 7.81
CA LEU A 72 8.23 -3.58 7.54
C LEU A 72 8.81 -2.17 7.65
N LYS A 73 9.63 -1.91 8.68
CA LYS A 73 10.31 -0.62 8.86
C LYS A 73 11.21 -0.23 7.68
N LEU A 74 11.71 -1.23 6.94
CA LEU A 74 12.54 -1.03 5.75
C LEU A 74 11.73 -0.87 4.46
N ASN A 75 10.40 -0.99 4.49
CA ASN A 75 9.56 -0.94 3.29
C ASN A 75 9.36 0.47 2.72
N PHE A 76 9.87 1.53 3.35
CA PHE A 76 9.62 2.88 2.83
C PHE A 76 10.07 3.07 1.37
N PRO A 77 11.24 2.58 0.92
CA PRO A 77 11.61 2.64 -0.50
C PRO A 77 10.68 1.83 -1.41
N VAL A 78 10.02 0.78 -0.91
CA VAL A 78 8.99 0.04 -1.65
C VAL A 78 7.74 0.90 -1.82
N VAL A 79 7.32 1.60 -0.76
CA VAL A 79 6.21 2.57 -0.81
C VAL A 79 6.50 3.67 -1.84
N GLU A 80 7.70 4.26 -1.81
CA GLU A 80 8.11 5.28 -2.80
C GLU A 80 8.08 4.73 -4.22
N ALA A 81 8.68 3.55 -4.47
CA ALA A 81 8.72 2.97 -5.81
C ALA A 81 7.33 2.67 -6.38
N LEU A 82 6.39 2.22 -5.54
CA LEU A 82 4.99 2.01 -5.95
C LEU A 82 4.29 3.33 -6.28
N LEU A 83 4.47 4.36 -5.44
CA LEU A 83 3.89 5.68 -5.66
C LEU A 83 4.43 6.33 -6.95
N GLU A 84 5.74 6.25 -7.18
CA GLU A 84 6.39 6.73 -8.43
C GLU A 84 5.87 6.01 -9.67
N ALA A 85 5.49 4.74 -9.52
CA ALA A 85 4.91 3.94 -10.60
C ALA A 85 3.43 4.25 -10.87
N GLY A 86 2.78 5.09 -10.07
CA GLY A 86 1.37 5.44 -10.21
C GLY A 86 0.41 4.65 -9.33
N ALA A 87 0.89 4.04 -8.23
CA ALA A 87 -0.01 3.55 -7.19
C ALA A 87 -0.84 4.72 -6.63
N ASP A 88 -2.17 4.59 -6.66
CA ASP A 88 -3.08 5.58 -6.12
C ASP A 88 -3.40 5.25 -4.65
N PRO A 89 -2.91 6.05 -3.69
CA PRO A 89 -3.08 5.79 -2.26
C PRO A 89 -4.50 6.08 -1.74
N ARG A 90 -5.40 6.56 -2.60
CA ARG A 90 -6.81 6.82 -2.28
C ARG A 90 -7.69 5.63 -2.61
N LEU A 91 -7.19 4.67 -3.39
CA LEU A 91 -7.99 3.53 -3.80
C LEU A 91 -8.25 2.58 -2.63
N PRO A 92 -9.52 2.30 -2.29
CA PRO A 92 -9.83 1.37 -1.23
C PRO A 92 -9.48 -0.07 -1.61
N ASP A 93 -9.25 -0.88 -0.58
CA ASP A 93 -9.31 -2.34 -0.71
C ASP A 93 -10.76 -2.85 -0.81
N LEU A 94 -10.91 -4.17 -0.94
CA LEU A 94 -12.20 -4.85 -0.92
C LEU A 94 -12.48 -5.59 0.39
N ARG A 95 -11.71 -5.35 1.46
CA ARG A 95 -11.98 -5.91 2.79
C ARG A 95 -13.21 -5.21 3.40
N PRO A 96 -13.88 -5.80 4.41
CA PRO A 96 -14.89 -5.08 5.18
C PRO A 96 -14.33 -3.75 5.69
N GLY A 97 -15.07 -2.65 5.49
CA GLY A 97 -14.59 -1.28 5.78
C GLY A 97 -13.99 -0.55 4.59
N ARG A 98 -13.52 -1.26 3.55
CA ARG A 98 -13.04 -0.71 2.26
C ARG A 98 -12.11 0.49 2.45
N ARG A 99 -11.03 0.31 3.21
CA ARG A 99 -10.11 1.41 3.54
C ARG A 99 -9.05 1.57 2.47
N SER A 100 -8.71 2.81 2.16
CA SER A 100 -7.53 3.14 1.36
C SER A 100 -6.25 3.05 2.21
N PRO A 101 -5.05 2.95 1.60
CA PRO A 101 -3.79 3.01 2.34
C PRO A 101 -3.66 4.26 3.23
N ILE A 102 -4.17 5.41 2.78
CA ILE A 102 -4.21 6.63 3.60
C ILE A 102 -5.12 6.43 4.82
N GLN A 103 -6.33 5.91 4.64
CA GLN A 103 -7.29 5.70 5.72
C GLN A 103 -6.83 4.66 6.75
N GLU A 104 -6.08 3.64 6.32
CA GLU A 104 -5.45 2.67 7.23
C GLU A 104 -4.46 3.37 8.17
N LEU A 105 -3.56 4.20 7.62
CA LEU A 105 -2.58 4.93 8.43
C LEU A 105 -3.23 6.02 9.28
N GLU A 106 -4.23 6.74 8.76
CA GLU A 106 -4.98 7.72 9.54
C GLU A 106 -5.67 7.06 10.74
N GLY A 107 -6.32 5.90 10.55
CA GLY A 107 -6.91 5.14 11.65
C GLY A 107 -5.87 4.63 12.66
N TRP A 108 -4.66 4.28 12.21
CA TRP A 108 -3.56 3.94 13.11
C TRP A 108 -3.14 5.13 13.98
N PHE A 109 -2.98 6.31 13.37
CA PHE A 109 -2.62 7.54 14.10
C PHE A 109 -3.74 8.01 15.05
N GLU A 110 -5.01 7.91 14.67
CA GLU A 110 -6.13 8.20 15.57
C GLU A 110 -6.10 7.32 16.83
N ALA A 111 -5.82 6.02 16.66
CA ALA A 111 -5.68 5.09 17.78
C ALA A 111 -4.44 5.41 18.63
N TYR A 112 -3.31 5.74 17.97
CA TYR A 112 -2.08 6.17 18.64
C TYR A 112 -2.32 7.42 19.50
N GLU A 113 -2.97 8.46 18.96
CA GLU A 113 -3.27 9.71 19.66
C GLU A 113 -4.31 9.53 20.78
N SER A 114 -5.28 8.62 20.60
CA SER A 114 -6.30 8.33 21.61
C SER A 114 -5.75 7.59 22.84
N GLY A 115 -4.61 6.92 22.70
CA GLY A 115 -3.88 6.31 23.81
C GLY A 115 -3.24 4.97 23.44
N HIS A 116 -1.90 4.92 23.54
CA HIS A 116 -1.08 3.74 23.19
C HIS A 116 -0.33 3.15 24.40
N ALA A 117 -0.78 3.43 25.63
CA ALA A 117 -0.09 2.97 26.86
C ALA A 117 -0.02 1.43 27.00
N GLY A 118 -0.90 0.69 26.32
CA GLY A 118 -0.91 -0.78 26.29
C GLY A 118 -0.26 -1.40 25.05
N TRP A 119 0.34 -0.59 24.16
CA TRP A 119 0.94 -1.09 22.92
C TRP A 119 2.34 -1.65 23.19
N CYS A 120 2.76 -2.61 22.36
CA CYS A 120 4.13 -3.13 22.46
C CYS A 120 5.15 -2.11 21.93
N ALA A 121 6.41 -2.23 22.34
CA ALA A 121 7.46 -1.30 21.93
C ALA A 121 7.65 -1.32 20.40
N GLU A 122 7.51 -2.49 19.79
CA GLU A 122 7.64 -2.72 18.36
C GLU A 122 6.60 -1.93 17.55
N ASP A 123 5.35 -1.85 18.03
CA ASP A 123 4.31 -1.04 17.38
C ASP A 123 4.64 0.46 17.48
N LEU A 124 5.16 0.92 18.62
CA LEU A 124 5.56 2.32 18.81
C LEU A 124 6.72 2.72 17.90
N GLU A 125 7.66 1.80 17.65
CA GLU A 125 8.77 2.00 16.71
C GLU A 125 8.33 2.15 15.26
N MET A 126 7.09 1.80 14.91
CA MET A 126 6.54 1.97 13.56
C MET A 126 6.20 3.43 13.24
N CYS A 127 6.03 4.27 14.26
CA CYS A 127 5.57 5.66 14.10
C CYS A 127 6.36 6.45 13.03
N PRO A 128 7.71 6.46 13.03
CA PRO A 128 8.48 7.18 12.01
C PRO A 128 8.27 6.66 10.59
N PHE A 129 8.09 5.34 10.43
CA PHE A 129 7.81 4.73 9.13
C PHE A 129 6.42 5.13 8.62
N TYR A 130 5.39 4.98 9.46
CA TYR A 130 4.02 5.33 9.09
C TYR A 130 3.83 6.83 8.83
N GLU A 131 4.51 7.70 9.59
CA GLU A 131 4.46 9.14 9.35
C GLU A 131 5.04 9.47 7.98
N LYS A 132 6.19 8.89 7.65
CA LYS A 132 6.86 9.11 6.36
C LYS A 132 6.03 8.57 5.20
N ALA A 133 5.47 7.36 5.34
CA ALA A 133 4.59 6.74 4.35
C ALA A 133 3.32 7.57 4.12
N LEU A 134 2.62 7.96 5.20
CA LEU A 134 1.41 8.78 5.12
C LEU A 134 1.67 10.12 4.45
N ARG A 135 2.78 10.79 4.78
CA ARG A 135 3.19 12.05 4.15
C ARG A 135 3.41 11.89 2.65
N ALA A 136 4.11 10.84 2.22
CA ALA A 136 4.34 10.56 0.80
C ALA A 136 3.02 10.29 0.06
N MET A 137 2.15 9.47 0.64
CA MET A 137 0.83 9.15 0.08
C MET A 137 -0.06 10.39 -0.04
N LYS A 138 -0.14 11.23 0.99
CA LYS A 138 -0.91 12.49 0.95
C LYS A 138 -0.40 13.46 -0.09
N LYS A 139 0.92 13.52 -0.30
CA LYS A 139 1.53 14.32 -1.37
C LYS A 139 1.05 13.86 -2.75
N VAL A 140 1.15 12.57 -3.05
CA VAL A 140 0.69 12.00 -4.33
C VAL A 140 -0.80 12.17 -4.53
N ALA A 141 -1.62 11.93 -3.50
CA ALA A 141 -3.06 12.17 -3.56
C ALA A 141 -3.40 13.61 -3.98
N LYS A 142 -2.71 14.59 -3.40
CA LYS A 142 -2.88 16.01 -3.75
C LYS A 142 -2.45 16.32 -5.19
N GLU A 143 -1.38 15.69 -5.66
CA GLU A 143 -0.91 15.83 -7.04
C GLU A 143 -1.94 15.27 -8.04
N LEU A 144 -2.51 14.10 -7.75
CA LEU A 144 -3.59 13.49 -8.54
C LEU A 144 -4.85 14.37 -8.57
N ASP A 145 -5.25 14.94 -7.43
CA ASP A 145 -6.37 15.90 -7.38
C ASP A 145 -6.11 17.14 -8.24
N GLY A 146 -4.88 17.66 -8.22
CA GLY A 146 -4.46 18.79 -9.05
C GLY A 146 -4.40 18.47 -10.55
N MET A 147 -4.03 17.24 -10.92
CA MET A 147 -4.10 16.76 -12.30
C MET A 147 -5.54 16.64 -12.78
N LEU A 148 -6.43 16.06 -11.96
CA LEU A 148 -7.84 15.93 -12.29
C LEU A 148 -8.49 17.30 -12.52
N LYS A 149 -8.23 18.28 -11.66
CA LYS A 149 -8.75 19.66 -11.82
C LYS A 149 -8.28 20.32 -13.11
N ARG A 150 -7.01 20.12 -13.49
CA ARG A 150 -6.47 20.64 -14.76
C ARG A 150 -7.14 19.98 -15.95
N LEU A 151 -7.27 18.65 -15.95
CA LEU A 151 -7.96 17.92 -17.03
C LEU A 151 -9.42 18.37 -17.20
N VAL A 152 -10.15 18.57 -16.11
CA VAL A 152 -11.53 19.09 -16.14
C VAL A 152 -11.59 20.50 -16.73
N SER A 153 -10.64 21.38 -16.36
CA SER A 153 -10.54 22.74 -16.88
C SER A 153 -10.14 22.80 -18.36
N ASP A 154 -9.20 21.94 -18.78
CA ASP A 154 -8.62 21.98 -20.14
C ASP A 154 -9.52 21.30 -21.17
N TYR A 155 -10.30 20.30 -20.77
CA TYR A 155 -11.14 19.50 -21.67
C TYR A 155 -12.65 19.70 -21.47
N GLY A 156 -13.08 20.55 -20.54
CA GLY A 156 -14.51 20.85 -20.33
C GLY A 156 -15.36 19.63 -20.00
N ILE A 157 -14.77 18.61 -19.36
CA ILE A 157 -15.50 17.39 -18.95
C ILE A 157 -16.31 17.75 -17.70
N PHE A 158 -17.54 18.22 -17.92
CA PHE A 158 -18.57 18.23 -16.89
C PHE A 158 -19.07 16.79 -16.73
N CYS A 159 -18.82 16.19 -15.56
CA CYS A 159 -19.55 15.00 -15.12
C CYS A 159 -21.02 15.34 -14.87
#